data_AF-A0A814DZ28-F1
#
_entry.id   AF-A0A814DZ28-F1
#
_cell.length_a   1.000
_cell.length_b   1.000
_cell.length_c   1.000
_cell.angle_alpha   90.00
_cell.angle_beta   90.00
_cell.angle_gamma   90.00
#
_symmetry.space_group_name_H-M   'P 1'
#
loop_
_entity.id
_entity.type
_entity.pdbx_description
1 polymer ?
#
loop_
_entity_poly.entity_id
_entity_poly.type
_entity_poly.pdbx_seq_one_letter_code
_entity_poly.pdbx_strand_id
1 'polypeptide(L)'
;MDASFGGVNVIVFGDYLQYSPVLDKPLYHSYALVQQYNERHIEMQCEQKIISQINCVAELNQQMRTEDARYLELLTRLRNGKSTIEDYQLLCTRVIGAPNLK
;
A
#
# COMPACT_ATOMS: atom_id res chain seq x y z
N MET A 1 18.15 -1.09 28.65
CA MET A 1 17.12 -1.37 27.63
C MET A 1 17.71 -0.92 26.31
N ASP A 2 17.87 -1.83 25.37
CA ASP A 2 18.36 -1.48 24.03
C ASP A 2 17.29 -0.65 23.32
N ALA A 3 17.67 0.53 22.81
CA ALA A 3 16.77 1.42 22.09
C ALA A 3 16.39 0.81 20.73
N SER A 4 15.15 1.01 20.28
CA SER A 4 14.67 0.65 18.95
C SER A 4 15.65 1.08 17.87
N PHE A 5 15.97 0.17 16.93
CA PHE A 5 16.94 0.41 15.86
C PHE A 5 18.30 0.98 16.34
N GLY A 6 18.74 0.63 17.55
CA GLY A 6 19.98 1.15 18.13
C GLY A 6 19.96 2.64 18.46
N GLY A 7 18.76 3.23 18.59
CA GLY A 7 18.58 4.67 18.82
C GLY A 7 18.61 5.53 17.56
N VAL A 8 18.62 4.92 16.37
CA VAL A 8 18.54 5.63 15.09
C VAL A 8 17.12 6.12 14.84
N ASN A 9 16.98 7.35 14.35
CA ASN A 9 15.71 7.86 13.87
C ASN A 9 15.38 7.24 12.50
N VAL A 10 14.24 6.54 12.41
CA VAL A 10 13.80 5.84 11.21
C VAL A 10 12.55 6.52 10.66
N ILE A 11 12.60 6.90 9.38
CA ILE A 11 11.47 7.46 8.65
C ILE A 11 11.08 6.49 7.54
N VAL A 12 9.83 6.07 7.53
CA VAL A 12 9.26 5.16 6.52
C VAL A 12 8.26 5.92 5.68
N PHE A 13 8.31 5.76 4.36
CA PHE A 13 7.36 6.33 3.40
C PHE A 13 6.87 5.23 2.46
N GLY A 14 5.61 5.33 2.06
CA GLY A 14 5.02 4.35 1.17
C GLY A 14 3.50 4.50 1.10
N ASP A 15 2.89 3.59 0.36
CA ASP A 15 1.44 3.54 0.18
C ASP A 15 0.98 2.08 0.16
N TYR A 16 0.29 1.68 1.22
CA TYR A 16 -0.15 0.30 1.47
C TYR A 16 -1.14 -0.24 0.44
N LEU A 17 -1.75 0.63 -0.37
CA LEU A 17 -2.73 0.24 -1.39
C LEU A 17 -2.14 0.12 -2.80
N GLN A 18 -0.85 0.41 -3.00
CA GLN A 18 -0.22 0.31 -4.32
C GLN A 18 0.30 -1.10 -4.62
N TYR A 19 1.28 -1.57 -3.84
CA TYR A 19 1.90 -2.88 -4.06
C TYR A 19 2.10 -3.62 -2.74
N SER A 20 1.67 -4.87 -2.72
CA SER A 20 2.04 -5.82 -1.67
C SER A 20 3.43 -6.39 -1.93
N PRO A 21 4.14 -6.87 -0.89
CA PRO A 21 5.37 -7.63 -1.07
C PRO A 21 5.17 -8.83 -2.01
N VAL A 22 6.18 -9.12 -2.83
CA VAL A 22 6.15 -10.23 -3.79
C VAL A 22 6.42 -11.53 -3.04
N LEU A 23 5.50 -12.51 -3.17
CA LEU A 23 5.59 -13.82 -2.54
C LEU A 23 5.67 -13.79 -1.00
N ASP A 24 5.35 -12.66 -0.38
CA ASP A 24 5.39 -12.49 1.08
C ASP A 24 4.22 -11.62 1.57
N LYS A 25 4.10 -11.49 2.89
CA LYS A 25 3.07 -10.71 3.56
C LYS A 25 3.61 -9.35 3.99
N PRO A 26 2.79 -8.29 3.99
CA PRO A 26 3.21 -7.01 4.55
C PRO A 26 3.48 -7.12 6.05
N LEU A 27 4.39 -6.29 6.56
CA LEU A 27 4.75 -6.25 8.00
C LEU A 27 3.56 -6.01 8.94
N TYR A 28 2.51 -5.34 8.45
CA TYR A 28 1.26 -5.08 9.19
C TYR A 28 0.20 -6.17 8.99
N HIS A 29 0.55 -7.32 8.40
CA HIS A 29 -0.39 -8.42 8.23
C HIS A 29 -0.84 -8.96 9.59
N SER A 30 -2.15 -9.01 9.81
CA SER A 30 -2.70 -9.63 11.01
C SER A 30 -2.70 -11.14 10.85
N TYR A 31 -2.05 -11.84 11.78
CA TYR A 31 -2.06 -13.30 11.83
C TYR A 31 -3.09 -13.77 12.87
N ALA A 32 -3.78 -14.87 12.57
CA ALA A 32 -4.57 -15.56 13.58
C ALA A 32 -3.62 -16.16 14.63
N LEU A 33 -4.01 -16.12 15.90
CA LEU A 33 -3.27 -16.77 16.97
C LEU A 33 -3.21 -18.27 16.70
N VAL A 34 -2.06 -18.78 16.26
CA VAL A 34 -1.86 -20.22 16.11
C VAL A 34 -1.33 -20.75 17.45
N GLN A 35 -1.83 -21.92 17.86
CA GLN A 35 -1.51 -22.51 19.17
C GLN A 35 -0.13 -23.18 19.24
N GLN A 36 0.62 -23.25 18.14
CA GLN A 36 1.90 -23.95 18.05
C GLN A 36 3.06 -22.99 17.80
N TYR A 37 3.92 -22.81 18.80
CA TYR A 37 5.15 -22.02 18.68
C TYR A 37 6.13 -22.69 17.70
N ASN A 38 6.36 -22.06 16.56
CA ASN A 38 7.39 -22.42 15.58
C ASN A 38 8.15 -21.15 15.16
N GLU A 39 9.20 -21.27 14.33
CA GLU A 39 10.01 -20.13 13.87
C GLU A 39 9.16 -19.00 13.29
N ARG A 40 8.13 -19.35 12.52
CA ARG A 40 7.17 -18.40 11.96
C ARG A 40 6.45 -17.57 13.04
N HIS A 41 6.20 -18.11 14.24
CA HIS A 41 5.65 -17.33 15.35
C HIS A 41 6.59 -16.26 15.85
N ILE A 42 7.88 -16.56 15.90
CA ILE A 42 8.90 -15.61 16.34
C ILE A 42 8.99 -14.48 15.31
N GLU A 43 9.01 -14.80 14.02
CA GLU A 43 8.98 -13.82 12.93
C GLU A 43 7.76 -12.90 13.02
N MET A 44 6.56 -13.48 13.15
CA MET A 44 5.31 -12.71 13.30
C MET A 44 5.35 -11.77 14.52
N GLN A 45 5.89 -12.23 15.65
CA GLN A 45 6.04 -11.39 16.85
C GLN A 45 7.04 -10.24 16.62
N CYS A 46 8.13 -10.49 15.90
CA CYS A 46 9.11 -9.48 15.53
C CYS A 46 8.49 -8.44 14.58
N GLU A 47 7.77 -8.87 13.55
CA GLU A 47 7.05 -8.00 12.61
C GLU A 47 6.10 -7.04 13.35
N GLN A 48 5.27 -7.58 14.23
CA GLN A 48 4.33 -6.79 15.04
C GLN A 48 5.04 -5.81 15.97
N LYS A 49 6.16 -6.22 16.59
CA LYS A 49 6.97 -5.35 17.45
C LYS A 49 7.64 -4.22 16.69
N ILE A 50 8.04 -4.42 15.43
CA ILE A 50 8.63 -3.35 14.61
C ILE A 50 7.55 -2.33 14.25
N ILE A 51 6.38 -2.78 13.78
CA ILE A 51 5.28 -1.88 13.41
C ILE A 51 4.76 -1.10 14.62
N SER A 52 4.68 -1.72 15.80
CA SER A 52 4.20 -1.03 17.02
C SER A 52 5.15 0.04 17.55
N GLN A 53 6.38 0.11 17.06
CA GLN A 53 7.35 1.17 17.40
C GLN A 53 7.17 2.45 16.58
N ILE A 54 6.33 2.44 15.54
CA ILE A 54 5.96 3.64 14.80
C ILE A 54 5.19 4.56 15.77
N ASN A 55 5.79 5.71 16.09
CA ASN A 55 5.26 6.66 17.08
C ASN A 55 4.62 7.91 16.45
N CYS A 56 4.75 8.08 15.14
CA CYS A 56 4.23 9.22 14.40
C CYS A 56 3.84 8.78 12.99
N VAL A 57 2.69 9.24 12.52
CA VAL A 57 2.19 9.02 11.17
C VAL A 57 1.77 10.36 10.58
N ALA A 58 2.27 10.68 9.40
CA ALA A 58 1.88 11.85 8.63
C ALA A 58 1.22 11.38 7.32
N GLU A 59 -0.05 11.73 7.13
CA GLU A 59 -0.79 11.44 5.91
C GLU A 59 -0.72 12.63 4.94
N LEU A 60 -0.32 12.36 3.69
CA LEU A 60 -0.32 13.36 2.62
C LEU A 60 -1.66 13.28 1.87
N ASN A 61 -2.44 14.35 1.92
CA ASN A 61 -3.80 14.41 1.38
C ASN A 61 -3.95 15.24 0.10
N GLN A 62 -2.90 15.95 -0.33
CA GLN A 62 -2.89 16.73 -1.55
C GLN A 62 -2.22 15.96 -2.69
N GLN A 63 -2.96 15.75 -3.80
CA GLN A 63 -2.39 15.17 -5.01
C GLN A 63 -1.66 16.24 -5.83
N MET A 64 -0.38 16.00 -6.12
CA MET A 64 0.50 16.93 -6.84
C MET A 64 0.88 16.43 -8.25
N ARG A 65 0.62 15.16 -8.58
CA ARG A 65 1.06 14.52 -9.84
C ARG A 65 0.16 14.83 -11.03
N THR A 66 -1.14 14.98 -10.81
CA THR A 66 -2.12 15.19 -11.88
C THR A 66 -3.04 16.34 -11.54
N GLU A 67 -3.24 17.22 -12.51
CA GLU A 67 -4.15 18.37 -12.43
C GLU A 67 -5.49 18.08 -13.14
N ASP A 68 -5.59 16.96 -13.88
CA ASP A 68 -6.83 16.53 -14.53
C ASP A 68 -7.81 16.01 -13.47
N ALA A 69 -8.81 16.84 -13.15
CA ALA A 69 -9.83 16.53 -12.17
C ALA A 69 -10.57 15.22 -12.46
N ARG A 70 -10.91 14.95 -13.73
CA ARG A 70 -11.66 13.74 -14.11
C ARG A 70 -10.80 12.49 -13.92
N TYR A 71 -9.50 12.58 -14.20
CA TYR A 71 -8.56 11.49 -13.97
C TYR A 71 -8.26 11.30 -12.48
N LEU A 72 -8.15 12.38 -11.70
CA LEU A 72 -7.98 12.29 -10.25
C LEU A 72 -9.15 11.59 -9.56
N GLU A 73 -10.38 11.91 -9.96
CA GLU A 73 -11.59 11.23 -9.46
C GLU A 73 -11.57 9.73 -9.75
N LEU A 74 -11.17 9.35 -10.97
CA LEU A 74 -10.99 7.96 -11.36
C LEU A 74 -9.97 7.27 -10.46
N LEU A 75 -8.77 7.85 -10.29
CA LEU A 75 -7.71 7.27 -9.47
C LEU A 75 -8.14 7.13 -8.00
N THR A 76 -8.91 8.10 -7.50
CA THR A 76 -9.47 8.07 -6.14
C THR A 76 -10.46 6.92 -5.97
N ARG A 77 -11.34 6.67 -6.95
CA ARG A 77 -12.24 5.52 -6.93
C ARG A 77 -11.47 4.20 -7.05
N LEU A 78 -10.49 4.13 -7.96
CA LEU A 78 -9.65 2.96 -8.16
C LEU A 78 -8.92 2.55 -6.87
N ARG A 79 -8.30 3.53 -6.18
CA ARG A 79 -7.64 3.33 -4.87
C ARG A 79 -8.55 2.65 -3.84
N ASN A 80 -9.83 3.00 -3.85
CA ASN A 80 -10.81 2.52 -2.87
C ASN A 80 -11.61 1.30 -3.35
N GLY A 81 -11.26 0.71 -4.51
CA GLY A 81 -12.01 -0.40 -5.09
C GLY A 81 -13.43 -0.04 -5.54
N LYS A 82 -13.68 1.23 -5.90
CA LYS A 82 -15.00 1.77 -6.29
C LYS A 82 -15.06 2.21 -7.75
N SER A 83 -14.23 1.64 -8.61
CA SER A 83 -14.18 1.97 -10.04
C SER A 83 -15.54 1.75 -10.71
N THR A 84 -15.91 2.63 -11.64
CA THR A 84 -17.16 2.51 -12.41
C THR A 84 -16.91 2.08 -13.86
N ILE A 85 -17.99 1.82 -14.61
CA ILE A 85 -17.88 1.50 -16.04
C ILE A 85 -17.35 2.69 -16.84
N GLU A 86 -17.72 3.92 -16.45
CA GLU A 86 -17.24 5.15 -17.08
C GLU A 86 -15.74 5.36 -16.83
N ASP A 87 -15.22 4.92 -15.68
CA ASP A 87 -13.78 4.94 -15.41
C ASP A 87 -13.02 3.99 -16.33
N TYR A 88 -13.54 2.78 -16.54
CA TYR A 88 -12.98 1.84 -17.50
C TYR A 88 -12.99 2.41 -18.92
N GLN A 89 -14.13 2.93 -19.37
CA GLN A 89 -14.26 3.56 -20.70
C GLN A 89 -13.26 4.72 -20.88
N LEU A 90 -13.07 5.53 -19.84
CA LEU A 90 -12.11 6.62 -19.82
C LEU A 90 -10.65 6.13 -19.90
N LEU A 91 -10.33 4.94 -19.38
CA LEU A 91 -9.00 4.33 -19.57
C LEU A 91 -8.84 3.81 -21.00
N CYS A 92 -9.90 3.25 -21.60
CA CYS A 92 -9.87 2.77 -22.98
C CYS A 92 -9.57 3.88 -24.01
N THR A 93 -9.91 5.14 -23.73
CA THR A 93 -9.55 6.26 -24.63
C THR A 93 -8.06 6.60 -24.60
N ARG A 94 -7.28 6.09 -23.65
CA ARG A 94 -5.85 6.40 -23.45
C ARG A 94 -4.91 5.30 -23.96
N VAL A 95 -5.40 4.42 -24.83
CA VAL A 95 -4.57 3.42 -25.52
C VAL A 95 -3.84 4.11 -26.67
N ILE A 96 -2.54 4.30 -26.52
CA ILE A 96 -1.68 4.80 -27.60
C ILE A 96 -1.25 3.60 -28.44
N GLY A 97 -1.55 3.62 -29.74
CA GLY A 97 -1.12 2.58 -30.68
C GLY A 97 -2.08 1.41 -30.85
N ALA A 98 -3.39 1.61 -30.67
CA ALA A 98 -4.36 0.60 -31.11
C ALA A 98 -4.07 0.26 -32.59
N PRO A 99 -3.83 -1.03 -32.94
CA PRO A 99 -3.90 -1.43 -34.32
C PRO A 99 -5.33 -1.12 -34.78
N ASN A 100 -5.47 -0.50 -35.94
CA ASN A 100 -6.76 -0.38 -36.61
C ASN A 100 -7.32 -1.79 -36.85
N LEU A 101 -7.97 -2.39 -35.87
CA LEU A 101 -8.83 -3.55 -36.04
C LEU A 101 -10.14 -3.01 -36.63
N LYS A 102 -10.11 -2.86 -37.96
CA LYS A 102 -11.31 -2.89 -38.79
C LYS A 102 -11.76 -4.33 -38.97
#